data_AF-A0A1J5N6E3-F1
#
_entry.id   AF-A0A1J5N6E3-F1
#
_cell.length_a   1.000
_cell.length_b   1.000
_cell.length_c   1.000
_cell.angle_alpha   90.00
_cell.angle_beta   90.00
_cell.angle_gamma   90.00
#
_symmetry.space_group_name_H-M   'P 1'
#
loop_
_entity.id
_entity.type
_entity.pdbx_description
1 polymer ?
#
loop_
_entity_poly.entity_id
_entity_poly.type
_entity_poly.pdbx_seq_one_letter_code
_entity_poly.pdbx_strand_id
1 'polypeptide(L)'
;MIHQRKMITINEELCNGCGQCVPACAEGALAIVDGKAKLVKEIYCDGLGACLGDCPTGALKVEVREAADFDPEAVTEHLKAQGREVPDHMPAPESLRVSSPKPPAGGCPGAALKTMTPCGQANIPTAQAGGSALSHWPVQLRLVPPNAPFLKNADLLLTADCVPVAMPSYHGEYVPNRVVLMGCPKFDNQMEYVDKLAGIIAENDLNSITVMEMEVPCCSSMSVILNEAVKRAGKGVPTERVTVSRTGAVLRTVPLEFDV
;
A
#
# COMPACT_ATOMS: atom_id res chain seq x y z
N MET A 1 1.27 10.20 -36.48
CA MET A 1 0.39 9.19 -37.10
C MET A 1 -0.93 9.16 -36.33
N ILE A 2 -2.06 8.79 -36.95
CA ILE A 2 -3.38 8.74 -36.29
C ILE A 2 -3.64 7.30 -35.81
N HIS A 3 -4.06 7.16 -34.55
CA HIS A 3 -4.35 5.88 -33.91
C HIS A 3 -5.59 5.96 -33.03
N GLN A 4 -6.24 4.83 -32.77
CA GLN A 4 -7.27 4.75 -31.72
C GLN A 4 -6.61 4.78 -30.35
N ARG A 5 -6.98 5.75 -29.53
CA ARG A 5 -6.47 5.97 -28.17
C ARG A 5 -7.55 6.62 -27.31
N LYS A 6 -7.33 6.58 -26.00
CA LYS A 6 -8.17 7.31 -25.05
C LYS A 6 -7.88 8.80 -25.18
N MET A 7 -8.93 9.61 -25.20
CA MET A 7 -8.88 11.06 -25.25
C MET A 7 -9.86 11.66 -24.26
N ILE A 8 -9.51 12.83 -23.73
CA ILE A 8 -10.41 13.60 -22.90
C ILE A 8 -11.36 14.40 -23.80
N THR A 9 -12.66 14.16 -23.63
CA THR A 9 -13.74 14.93 -24.27
C THR A 9 -14.38 15.83 -23.21
N ILE A 10 -14.65 17.08 -23.56
CA ILE A 10 -15.33 18.05 -22.70
C ILE A 10 -16.76 18.27 -23.20
N ASN A 11 -17.74 18.09 -22.32
CA ASN A 11 -19.11 18.51 -22.57
C ASN A 11 -19.24 20.01 -22.26
N GLU A 12 -19.41 20.84 -23.31
CA GLU A 12 -19.48 22.29 -23.16
C GLU A 12 -20.75 22.78 -22.46
N GLU A 13 -21.85 22.01 -22.48
CA GLU A 13 -23.09 22.35 -21.78
C GLU A 13 -22.93 22.22 -20.26
N LEU A 14 -22.19 21.19 -19.82
CA LEU A 14 -21.90 20.95 -18.40
C LEU A 14 -20.70 21.77 -17.89
N CYS A 15 -19.79 22.16 -18.77
CA CYS A 15 -18.62 22.94 -18.38
C CYS A 15 -19.03 24.38 -18.03
N ASN A 16 -18.78 24.81 -16.80
CA ASN A 16 -19.08 26.18 -16.35
C ASN A 16 -17.86 27.12 -16.39
N GLY A 17 -16.72 26.67 -16.94
CA GLY A 17 -15.51 27.49 -17.07
C GLY A 17 -14.70 27.70 -15.80
N CYS A 18 -14.98 26.97 -14.72
CA CYS A 18 -14.31 27.17 -13.42
C CYS A 18 -12.78 26.92 -13.43
N GLY A 19 -12.24 26.22 -14.43
CA GLY A 19 -10.79 26.06 -14.61
C GLY A 19 -10.10 25.06 -13.69
N GLN A 20 -10.81 24.36 -12.79
CA GLN A 20 -10.20 23.44 -11.83
C GLN A 20 -9.45 22.26 -12.46
N CYS A 21 -9.87 21.83 -13.67
CA CYS A 21 -9.20 20.79 -14.42
C CYS A 21 -7.84 21.21 -15.05
N VAL A 22 -7.58 22.51 -15.19
CA VAL A 22 -6.35 23.04 -15.80
C VAL A 22 -5.10 22.74 -14.95
N PRO A 23 -5.04 23.12 -13.65
CA PRO A 23 -3.88 22.80 -12.82
C PRO A 23 -3.71 21.29 -12.56
N ALA A 24 -4.79 20.52 -12.64
CA ALA A 24 -4.78 19.07 -12.46
C ALA A 24 -4.14 18.29 -13.62
N CYS A 25 -3.97 18.91 -14.80
CA CYS A 25 -3.33 18.29 -15.95
C CYS A 25 -1.82 18.51 -15.90
N ALA A 26 -1.07 17.47 -15.57
CA ALA A 26 0.39 17.49 -15.49
C ALA A 26 1.04 17.85 -16.84
N GLU A 27 0.41 17.45 -17.94
CA GLU A 27 0.88 17.67 -19.32
C GLU A 27 0.53 19.08 -19.84
N GLY A 28 -0.29 19.83 -19.11
CA GLY A 28 -0.75 21.17 -19.53
C GLY A 28 -1.65 21.17 -20.76
N ALA A 29 -2.30 20.05 -21.06
CA ALA A 29 -3.12 19.89 -22.25
C ALA A 29 -4.41 20.73 -22.25
N LEU A 30 -4.85 21.23 -21.08
CA LEU A 30 -6.11 21.97 -20.92
C LEU A 30 -5.86 23.46 -20.70
N ALA A 31 -6.70 24.29 -21.31
CA ALA A 31 -6.80 25.71 -21.02
C ALA A 31 -8.26 26.15 -21.01
N ILE A 32 -8.54 27.29 -20.36
CA ILE A 32 -9.84 27.96 -20.51
C ILE A 32 -9.78 28.87 -21.72
N VAL A 33 -10.61 28.58 -22.72
CA VAL A 33 -10.77 29.34 -23.95
C VAL A 33 -12.26 29.62 -24.14
N ASP A 34 -12.62 30.88 -24.35
CA ASP A 34 -14.02 31.34 -24.46
C ASP A 34 -14.90 30.92 -23.26
N GLY A 35 -14.31 30.92 -22.06
CA GLY A 35 -15.02 30.53 -20.82
C GLY A 35 -15.30 29.04 -20.69
N LYS A 36 -14.69 28.18 -21.53
CA LYS A 36 -14.83 26.71 -21.46
C LYS A 36 -13.47 26.03 -21.44
N ALA A 37 -13.40 24.86 -20.80
CA ALA A 37 -12.20 24.04 -20.85
C ALA A 37 -12.05 23.44 -22.26
N LYS A 38 -10.89 23.65 -22.89
CA LYS A 38 -10.55 23.09 -24.20
C LYS A 38 -9.15 22.46 -24.17
N LEU A 39 -8.95 21.46 -25.01
CA LEU A 39 -7.62 20.93 -25.27
C LEU A 39 -6.85 21.94 -26.13
N VAL A 40 -5.66 22.34 -25.69
CA VAL A 40 -4.79 23.27 -26.41
C VAL A 40 -4.30 22.63 -27.71
N LYS A 41 -3.84 21.39 -27.62
CA LYS A 41 -3.57 20.49 -28.76
C LYS A 41 -3.78 19.05 -28.31
N GLU A 42 -4.27 18.21 -29.22
CA GLU A 42 -4.53 16.80 -28.92
C GLU A 42 -3.27 16.01 -28.55
N ILE A 43 -2.12 16.36 -29.16
CA ILE A 43 -0.82 15.71 -28.91
C ILE A 43 -0.32 15.89 -27.47
N TYR A 44 -0.86 16.87 -26.73
CA TYR A 44 -0.51 17.09 -25.32
C TYR A 44 -1.32 16.22 -24.36
N CYS A 45 -2.51 15.78 -24.76
CA CYS A 45 -3.34 14.94 -23.92
C CYS A 45 -2.76 13.52 -23.92
N ASP A 46 -2.67 12.87 -22.76
CA ASP A 46 -2.28 11.46 -22.67
C ASP A 46 -3.49 10.50 -22.60
N GLY A 47 -4.67 11.04 -22.28
CA GLY A 47 -5.91 10.28 -22.14
C GLY A 47 -6.02 9.48 -20.85
N LEU A 48 -5.13 9.69 -19.86
CA LEU A 48 -5.15 8.98 -18.57
C LEU A 48 -6.20 9.52 -17.60
N GLY A 49 -6.59 10.79 -17.75
CA GLY A 49 -7.76 11.36 -17.08
C GLY A 49 -7.55 11.85 -15.65
N ALA A 50 -6.34 12.28 -15.30
CA ALA A 50 -6.06 12.92 -14.00
C ALA A 50 -7.04 14.07 -13.68
N CYS A 51 -7.41 14.84 -14.70
CA CYS A 51 -8.31 16.00 -14.59
C CYS A 51 -9.80 15.67 -14.35
N LEU A 52 -10.22 14.40 -14.43
CA LEU A 52 -11.63 14.02 -14.25
C LEU A 52 -12.13 14.24 -12.82
N GLY A 53 -11.29 13.95 -11.83
CA GLY A 53 -11.65 14.08 -10.40
C GLY A 53 -11.85 15.53 -9.95
N ASP A 54 -11.19 16.48 -10.62
CA ASP A 54 -11.24 17.91 -10.32
C ASP A 54 -12.33 18.65 -11.06
N CYS A 55 -13.17 17.96 -11.85
CA CYS A 55 -14.28 18.58 -12.54
C CYS A 55 -15.57 18.48 -11.69
N PRO A 56 -16.01 19.56 -11.02
CA PRO A 56 -17.15 19.50 -10.10
C PRO A 56 -18.49 19.28 -10.81
N THR A 57 -18.56 19.57 -12.12
CA THR A 57 -19.77 19.38 -12.93
C THR A 57 -19.77 18.05 -13.70
N GLY A 58 -18.68 17.27 -13.62
CA GLY A 58 -18.54 16.02 -14.39
C GLY A 58 -18.52 16.21 -15.91
N ALA A 59 -18.10 17.39 -16.40
CA ALA A 59 -18.08 17.73 -17.82
C ALA A 59 -17.00 16.97 -18.62
N LEU A 60 -15.96 16.45 -17.98
CA LEU A 60 -14.85 15.75 -18.63
C LEU A 60 -15.12 14.23 -18.66
N LYS A 61 -14.95 13.61 -19.83
CA LYS A 61 -15.07 12.16 -20.03
C LYS A 61 -13.87 11.61 -20.77
N VAL A 62 -13.61 10.32 -20.60
CA VAL A 62 -12.62 9.58 -21.39
C VAL A 62 -13.36 8.81 -22.48
N GLU A 63 -13.01 9.06 -23.74
CA GLU A 63 -13.57 8.37 -24.90
C GLU A 63 -12.45 7.78 -25.75
N VAL A 64 -12.74 6.66 -26.41
CA VAL A 64 -11.81 6.08 -27.40
C VAL A 64 -12.16 6.67 -28.76
N ARG A 65 -11.21 7.37 -29.37
CA ARG A 65 -11.36 7.93 -30.72
C ARG A 65 -10.04 7.92 -31.48
N GLU A 66 -10.10 8.18 -32.77
CA GLU A 66 -8.92 8.40 -33.60
C GLU A 66 -8.32 9.78 -33.29
N ALA A 67 -7.05 9.80 -32.90
CA ALA A 67 -6.31 11.01 -32.61
C ALA A 67 -4.83 10.83 -32.95
N ALA A 68 -4.11 11.94 -33.08
CA ALA A 68 -2.66 11.90 -33.20
C ALA A 68 -2.03 11.30 -31.93
N ASP A 69 -0.86 10.67 -32.10
CA ASP A 69 -0.06 10.19 -30.98
C ASP A 69 0.31 11.31 -29.99
N PHE A 70 0.56 10.91 -28.75
CA PHE A 70 1.00 11.78 -27.68
C PHE A 70 2.44 12.15 -27.97
N ASP A 71 2.83 13.39 -27.70
CA ASP A 71 4.16 13.87 -28.01
C ASP A 71 4.85 14.39 -26.73
N PRO A 72 5.64 13.52 -26.05
CA PRO A 72 6.34 13.89 -24.82
C PRO A 72 7.32 15.04 -25.00
N GLU A 73 7.93 15.17 -26.19
CA GLU A 73 8.86 16.26 -26.49
C GLU A 73 8.10 17.57 -26.61
N ALA A 74 6.99 17.59 -27.35
CA ALA A 74 6.15 18.77 -27.48
C ALA A 74 5.50 19.19 -26.14
N VAL A 75 5.17 18.24 -25.27
CA VAL A 75 4.72 18.52 -23.90
C VAL A 75 5.83 19.14 -23.06
N THR A 76 7.05 18.60 -23.14
CA THR A 76 8.22 19.13 -22.43
C THR A 76 8.48 20.59 -22.81
N GLU A 77 8.45 20.91 -24.11
CA GLU A 77 8.60 22.28 -24.60
C GLU A 77 7.45 23.18 -24.12
N HIS A 78 6.22 22.69 -24.17
CA HIS A 78 5.03 23.41 -23.73
C HIS A 78 5.10 23.78 -22.23
N LEU A 79 5.46 22.82 -21.38
CA LEU A 79 5.58 23.03 -19.93
C LEU A 79 6.71 24.01 -19.60
N LYS A 80 7.87 23.87 -20.26
CA LYS A 80 8.98 24.83 -20.09
C LYS A 80 8.59 26.25 -20.50
N ALA A 81 7.86 26.41 -21.61
CA ALA A 81 7.36 27.71 -22.05
C ALA A 81 6.36 28.34 -21.05
N GLN A 82 5.65 27.52 -20.28
CA GLN A 82 4.77 27.95 -19.20
C GLN A 82 5.48 28.13 -17.85
N GLY A 83 6.78 27.83 -17.76
CA GLY A 83 7.53 27.85 -16.50
C GLY A 83 7.13 26.74 -15.52
N ARG A 84 6.56 25.63 -16.01
CA ARG A 84 6.14 24.48 -15.21
C ARG A 84 7.21 23.40 -15.19
N GLU A 85 7.25 22.64 -14.11
CA GLU A 85 8.10 21.45 -14.01
C GLU A 85 7.65 20.38 -15.01
N VAL A 86 8.63 19.70 -15.61
CA VAL A 86 8.40 18.60 -16.54
C VAL A 86 8.37 17.30 -15.73
N PRO A 87 7.34 16.47 -15.86
CA PRO A 87 7.30 15.18 -15.15
C PRO A 87 8.51 14.31 -15.48
N ASP A 88 9.08 13.66 -14.46
CA ASP A 88 10.24 12.75 -14.60
C ASP A 88 9.95 11.56 -15.54
N HIS A 89 8.68 11.20 -15.69
CA HIS A 89 8.24 10.11 -16.54
C HIS A 89 6.93 10.47 -17.25
N MET A 90 6.92 10.35 -18.58
CA MET A 90 5.73 10.44 -19.42
C MET A 90 5.54 9.13 -20.20
N PRO A 91 4.30 8.73 -20.50
CA PRO A 91 4.03 7.49 -21.22
C PRO A 91 4.60 7.55 -22.65
N ALA A 92 5.12 6.42 -23.14
CA ALA A 92 5.49 6.28 -24.53
C ALA A 92 4.24 6.40 -25.42
N PRO A 93 4.29 7.08 -26.58
CA PRO A 93 3.13 7.27 -27.45
C PRO A 93 2.45 5.95 -27.85
N GLU A 94 3.25 4.92 -28.13
CA GLU A 94 2.78 3.59 -28.47
C GLU A 94 1.95 2.99 -27.33
N SER A 95 2.33 3.20 -26.07
CA SER A 95 1.66 2.60 -24.92
C SER A 95 0.22 3.10 -24.70
N LEU A 96 -0.15 4.23 -25.33
CA LEU A 96 -1.47 4.84 -25.23
C LEU A 96 -2.43 4.42 -26.34
N ARG A 97 -1.95 3.68 -27.36
CA ARG A 97 -2.79 3.16 -28.44
C ARG A 97 -3.60 1.96 -27.95
N VAL A 98 -4.88 1.89 -28.33
CA VAL A 98 -5.79 0.79 -27.95
C VAL A 98 -5.31 -0.56 -28.50
N SER A 99 -4.69 -0.55 -29.68
CA SER A 99 -4.16 -1.75 -30.35
C SER A 99 -2.79 -2.19 -29.83
N SER A 100 -2.16 -1.41 -28.94
CA SER A 100 -0.86 -1.79 -28.40
C SER A 100 -0.99 -3.00 -27.48
N PRO A 101 -0.06 -3.98 -27.59
CA PRO A 101 -0.04 -5.10 -26.66
C PRO A 101 0.06 -4.54 -25.25
N LYS A 102 -1.00 -4.74 -24.48
CA LYS A 102 -1.09 -4.28 -23.10
C LYS A 102 0.14 -4.82 -22.36
N PRO A 103 1.04 -3.98 -21.81
CA PRO A 103 2.01 -4.50 -20.85
C PRO A 103 1.21 -5.22 -19.76
N PRO A 104 1.71 -6.35 -19.22
CA PRO A 104 1.02 -7.04 -18.14
C PRO A 104 0.68 -5.99 -17.08
N ALA A 105 -0.59 -5.91 -16.67
CA ALA A 105 -1.13 -4.83 -15.85
C ALA A 105 -0.19 -4.53 -14.67
N GLY A 106 0.65 -3.51 -14.83
CA GLY A 106 1.65 -3.11 -13.86
C GLY A 106 0.96 -2.33 -12.78
N GLY A 107 0.66 -2.99 -11.67
CA GLY A 107 0.18 -2.34 -10.46
C GLY A 107 1.19 -1.31 -9.93
N CYS A 108 0.74 -0.49 -8.96
CA CYS A 108 1.57 0.34 -8.11
C CYS A 108 2.90 -0.37 -7.77
N PRO A 109 4.06 0.29 -7.67
CA PRO A 109 5.33 -0.37 -7.36
C PRO A 109 5.28 -1.26 -6.10
N GLY A 110 4.40 -0.95 -5.15
CA GLY A 110 4.14 -1.78 -3.95
C GLY A 110 3.26 -3.01 -4.18
N ALA A 111 2.69 -3.17 -5.37
CA ALA A 111 1.85 -4.27 -5.83
C ALA A 111 2.47 -5.02 -7.04
N ALA A 112 3.70 -4.70 -7.42
CA ALA A 112 4.41 -5.41 -8.48
C ALA A 112 4.71 -6.85 -8.05
N LEU A 113 4.09 -7.82 -8.72
CA LEU A 113 4.42 -9.24 -8.56
C LEU A 113 5.86 -9.46 -9.06
N LYS A 114 6.75 -9.81 -8.13
CA LYS A 114 8.15 -10.14 -8.42
C LYS A 114 8.35 -11.63 -8.19
N THR A 115 8.76 -12.37 -9.22
CA THR A 115 9.22 -13.75 -9.05
C THR A 115 10.66 -13.72 -8.54
N MET A 116 10.86 -14.12 -7.30
CA MET A 116 12.18 -14.30 -6.70
C MET A 116 12.61 -15.74 -6.93
N THR A 117 13.67 -15.97 -7.71
CA THR A 117 14.24 -17.31 -7.91
C THR A 117 15.26 -17.61 -6.81
N PRO A 118 15.05 -18.60 -5.92
CA PRO A 118 15.99 -18.95 -4.87
C PRO A 118 17.08 -19.89 -5.41
N CYS A 119 17.84 -19.47 -6.41
CA CYS A 119 18.91 -20.32 -6.97
C CYS A 119 20.17 -20.38 -6.08
N GLY A 120 20.27 -19.57 -5.01
CA GLY A 120 21.45 -19.56 -4.14
C GLY A 120 21.46 -20.61 -3.01
N GLN A 121 20.33 -21.27 -2.73
CA GLN A 121 20.20 -22.18 -1.56
C GLN A 121 19.56 -23.55 -1.88
N ALA A 122 19.21 -23.82 -3.14
CA ALA A 122 18.48 -25.04 -3.54
C ALA A 122 19.23 -26.37 -3.26
N ASN A 123 20.54 -26.32 -2.99
CA ASN A 123 21.38 -27.50 -2.70
C ASN A 123 21.88 -27.57 -1.25
N ILE A 124 21.36 -26.74 -0.35
CA ILE A 124 21.66 -26.86 1.08
C ILE A 124 20.59 -27.77 1.69
N PRO A 125 20.94 -28.94 2.26
CA PRO A 125 19.97 -29.74 2.99
C PRO A 125 19.59 -28.98 4.26
N THR A 126 18.49 -28.23 4.21
CA THR A 126 17.79 -27.79 5.42
C THR A 126 16.99 -28.98 5.91
N ALA A 127 17.38 -29.53 7.06
CA ALA A 127 16.53 -30.45 7.80
C ALA A 127 15.20 -29.75 8.07
N GLN A 128 14.14 -30.15 7.38
CA GLN A 128 12.79 -29.67 7.67
C GLN A 128 12.31 -30.41 8.91
N ALA A 129 12.73 -29.93 10.07
CA ALA A 129 12.31 -30.45 11.35
C ALA A 129 10.92 -29.89 11.68
N GLY A 130 9.90 -30.76 11.65
CA GLY A 130 8.64 -30.58 12.38
C GLY A 130 7.42 -30.19 11.55
N GLY A 131 6.26 -30.70 11.98
CA GLY A 131 4.94 -30.23 11.52
C GLY A 131 4.63 -28.81 12.02
N SER A 132 3.38 -28.37 11.86
CA SER A 132 2.99 -27.05 12.34
C SER A 132 3.15 -26.91 13.86
N ALA A 133 3.87 -25.87 14.32
CA ALA A 133 4.00 -25.48 15.72
C ALA A 133 2.81 -24.65 16.25
N LEU A 134 1.78 -24.37 15.43
CA LEU A 134 0.63 -23.57 15.83
C LEU A 134 -0.20 -24.32 16.88
N SER A 135 -0.39 -23.71 18.05
CA SER A 135 -1.09 -24.30 19.19
C SER A 135 -2.55 -23.89 19.33
N HIS A 136 -3.03 -22.94 18.50
CA HIS A 136 -4.38 -22.40 18.62
C HIS A 136 -4.94 -21.90 17.28
N TRP A 137 -6.26 -21.70 17.23
CA TRP A 137 -6.98 -21.07 16.13
C TRP A 137 -8.25 -20.39 16.69
N PRO A 138 -8.68 -19.22 16.19
CA PRO A 138 -8.13 -18.43 15.07
C PRO A 138 -6.92 -17.57 15.45
N VAL A 139 -6.14 -17.15 14.45
CA VAL A 139 -4.94 -16.31 14.65
C VAL A 139 -5.14 -14.84 14.33
N GLN A 140 -6.23 -14.47 13.67
CA GLN A 140 -6.52 -13.08 13.31
C GLN A 140 -6.96 -12.29 14.56
N LEU A 141 -6.26 -11.20 14.87
CA LEU A 141 -6.45 -10.40 16.08
C LEU A 141 -7.93 -10.01 16.30
N ARG A 142 -8.63 -9.65 15.23
CA ARG A 142 -10.04 -9.24 15.27
C ARG A 142 -10.99 -10.37 15.71
N LEU A 143 -10.64 -11.62 15.38
CA LEU A 143 -11.46 -12.80 15.65
C LEU A 143 -11.25 -13.37 17.05
N VAL A 144 -10.10 -13.11 17.68
CA VAL A 144 -9.78 -13.66 19.00
C VAL A 144 -10.48 -12.82 20.08
N PRO A 145 -11.32 -13.42 20.94
CA PRO A 145 -11.89 -12.70 22.08
C PRO A 145 -10.86 -12.56 23.21
N PRO A 146 -10.88 -11.44 23.99
CA PRO A 146 -9.95 -11.22 25.10
C PRO A 146 -9.90 -12.32 26.17
N ASN A 147 -11.02 -13.02 26.35
CA ASN A 147 -11.17 -14.10 27.32
C ASN A 147 -10.80 -15.50 26.76
N ALA A 148 -10.18 -15.58 25.58
CA ALA A 148 -9.80 -16.86 24.99
C ALA A 148 -8.85 -17.64 25.93
N PRO A 149 -9.12 -18.93 26.23
CA PRO A 149 -8.37 -19.67 27.25
C PRO A 149 -6.86 -19.76 27.00
N PHE A 150 -6.45 -19.80 25.73
CA PHE A 150 -5.03 -19.89 25.35
C PHE A 150 -4.23 -18.61 25.64
N LEU A 151 -4.88 -17.48 25.96
CA LEU A 151 -4.20 -16.21 26.31
C LEU A 151 -3.69 -16.16 27.76
N LYS A 152 -4.08 -17.11 28.61
CA LYS A 152 -3.65 -17.14 30.02
C LYS A 152 -2.19 -17.54 30.13
N ASN A 153 -1.36 -16.72 30.79
CA ASN A 153 0.06 -16.98 30.99
C ASN A 153 0.82 -17.23 29.67
N ALA A 154 0.44 -16.50 28.62
CA ALA A 154 0.95 -16.69 27.28
C ALA A 154 2.14 -15.78 26.96
N ASP A 155 3.06 -16.29 26.14
CA ASP A 155 3.99 -15.49 25.36
C ASP A 155 3.30 -15.09 24.05
N LEU A 156 2.97 -13.81 23.92
CA LEU A 156 2.19 -13.30 22.81
C LEU A 156 3.09 -12.95 21.62
N LEU A 157 2.79 -13.48 20.44
CA LEU A 157 3.41 -13.09 19.19
C LEU A 157 2.43 -12.24 18.38
N LEU A 158 2.56 -10.91 18.47
CA LEU A 158 1.79 -9.96 17.68
C LEU A 158 2.51 -9.71 16.36
N THR A 159 2.02 -10.26 15.26
CA THR A 159 2.72 -10.26 13.97
C THR A 159 1.95 -9.51 12.89
N ALA A 160 2.66 -8.76 12.04
CA ALA A 160 2.08 -8.20 10.83
C ALA A 160 1.82 -9.28 9.77
N ASP A 161 0.71 -9.19 9.02
CA ASP A 161 0.30 -10.18 8.01
C ASP A 161 1.41 -10.60 7.02
N CYS A 162 2.28 -9.67 6.64
CA CYS A 162 3.34 -9.92 5.66
C CYS A 162 4.54 -10.69 6.24
N VAL A 163 4.72 -10.73 7.56
CA VAL A 163 5.91 -11.32 8.21
C VAL A 163 6.00 -12.84 7.94
N PRO A 164 4.96 -13.66 8.19
CA PRO A 164 5.05 -15.10 7.96
C PRO A 164 5.32 -15.47 6.50
N VAL A 165 4.85 -14.64 5.56
CA VAL A 165 5.04 -14.86 4.12
C VAL A 165 6.44 -14.43 3.67
N ALA A 166 6.97 -13.35 4.24
CA ALA A 166 8.29 -12.85 3.89
C ALA A 166 9.43 -13.67 4.52
N MET A 167 9.22 -14.25 5.71
CA MET A 167 10.25 -14.93 6.51
C MET A 167 10.03 -16.45 6.54
N PRO A 168 10.79 -17.25 5.77
CA PRO A 168 10.62 -18.71 5.72
C PRO A 168 10.79 -19.41 7.07
N SER A 169 11.65 -18.87 7.95
CA SER A 169 11.90 -19.43 9.28
C SER A 169 10.84 -19.08 10.32
N TYR A 170 9.88 -18.20 10.01
CA TYR A 170 8.90 -17.68 10.96
C TYR A 170 8.23 -18.78 11.78
N HIS A 171 7.76 -19.84 11.12
CA HIS A 171 7.02 -20.91 11.79
C HIS A 171 7.89 -21.78 12.69
N GLY A 172 9.16 -21.97 12.34
CA GLY A 172 10.10 -22.77 13.11
C GLY A 172 10.74 -21.99 14.25
N GLU A 173 11.00 -20.69 14.06
CA GLU A 173 11.72 -19.85 15.02
C GLU A 173 10.81 -19.06 15.96
N TYR A 174 9.64 -18.60 15.50
CA TYR A 174 8.82 -17.66 16.26
C TYR A 174 7.52 -18.23 16.81
N VAL A 175 6.89 -19.18 16.13
CA VAL A 175 5.60 -19.75 16.53
C VAL A 175 5.66 -20.71 17.73
N PRO A 176 6.69 -21.57 17.92
CA PRO A 176 6.69 -22.54 19.01
C PRO A 176 6.48 -21.91 20.38
N ASN A 177 5.57 -22.50 21.18
CA ASN A 177 5.21 -22.06 22.54
C ASN A 177 4.62 -20.64 22.65
N ARG A 178 4.24 -20.00 21.54
CA ARG A 178 3.66 -18.66 21.54
C ARG A 178 2.21 -18.65 21.05
N VAL A 179 1.42 -17.71 21.55
CA VAL A 179 0.09 -17.40 21.03
C VAL A 179 0.24 -16.37 19.91
N VAL A 180 -0.03 -16.78 18.68
CA VAL A 180 0.01 -15.89 17.52
C VAL A 180 -1.25 -15.04 17.42
N LEU A 181 -1.11 -13.72 17.38
CA LEU A 181 -2.12 -12.77 16.93
C LEU A 181 -1.59 -12.02 15.71
N MET A 182 -2.36 -12.01 14.64
CA MET A 182 -1.97 -11.51 13.33
C MET A 182 -2.88 -10.38 12.87
N GLY A 183 -2.32 -9.41 12.16
CA GLY A 183 -3.10 -8.30 11.61
C GLY A 183 -2.31 -7.32 10.74
N CYS A 184 -3.00 -6.43 10.01
CA CYS A 184 -2.38 -5.36 9.22
C CYS A 184 -2.93 -3.97 9.61
N PRO A 185 -2.14 -3.11 10.26
CA PRO A 185 -2.62 -1.82 10.76
C PRO A 185 -2.90 -0.78 9.66
N LYS A 186 -2.59 -1.11 8.40
CA LYS A 186 -2.96 -0.31 7.23
C LYS A 186 -4.38 -0.62 6.72
N PHE A 187 -4.81 -1.88 6.80
CA PHE A 187 -6.09 -2.32 6.24
C PHE A 187 -7.17 -2.46 7.30
N ASP A 188 -6.79 -2.74 8.54
CA ASP A 188 -7.71 -2.88 9.65
C ASP A 188 -7.90 -1.57 10.44
N ASN A 189 -8.97 -1.54 11.22
CA ASN A 189 -9.28 -0.42 12.10
C ASN A 189 -8.32 -0.42 13.31
N GLN A 190 -7.49 0.61 13.41
CA GLN A 190 -6.48 0.73 14.46
C GLN A 190 -7.09 0.84 15.86
N MET A 191 -8.23 1.54 16.01
CA MET A 191 -8.89 1.65 17.32
C MET A 191 -9.49 0.32 17.76
N GLU A 192 -10.01 -0.49 16.84
CA GLU A 192 -10.47 -1.86 17.14
C GLU A 192 -9.31 -2.73 17.66
N TYR A 193 -8.10 -2.55 17.12
CA TYR A 193 -6.91 -3.23 17.62
C TYR A 193 -6.52 -2.75 19.01
N VAL A 194 -6.53 -1.43 19.25
CA VAL A 194 -6.25 -0.85 20.58
C VAL A 194 -7.22 -1.45 21.60
N ASP A 195 -8.53 -1.44 21.31
CA ASP A 195 -9.57 -1.99 22.19
C ASP A 195 -9.33 -3.48 22.49
N LYS A 196 -9.06 -4.28 21.45
CA LYS A 196 -8.82 -5.72 21.57
C LYS A 196 -7.58 -6.03 22.38
N LEU A 197 -6.46 -5.40 22.05
CA LEU A 197 -5.19 -5.62 22.74
C LEU A 197 -5.28 -5.13 24.20
N ALA A 198 -5.95 -4.00 24.46
CA ALA A 198 -6.15 -3.51 25.82
C ALA A 198 -6.97 -4.52 26.64
N GLY A 199 -8.05 -5.07 26.09
CA GLY A 199 -8.83 -6.12 26.74
C GLY A 199 -8.02 -7.39 27.00
N ILE A 200 -7.23 -7.84 26.00
CA ILE A 200 -6.36 -9.01 26.15
C ILE A 200 -5.34 -8.79 27.27
N ILE A 201 -4.70 -7.63 27.33
CA ILE A 201 -3.69 -7.31 28.34
C ILE A 201 -4.34 -7.17 29.73
N ALA A 202 -5.50 -6.51 29.84
CA ALA A 202 -6.17 -6.30 31.11
C ALA A 202 -6.70 -7.61 31.72
N GLU A 203 -7.24 -8.51 30.88
CA GLU A 203 -7.88 -9.75 31.34
C GLU A 203 -6.89 -10.91 31.55
N ASN A 204 -5.64 -10.80 31.11
CA ASN A 204 -4.67 -11.89 31.14
C ASN A 204 -3.31 -11.48 31.71
N ASP A 205 -2.64 -12.41 32.38
CA ASP A 205 -1.26 -12.26 32.83
C ASP A 205 -0.32 -12.76 31.73
N LEU A 206 -0.02 -11.92 30.73
CA LEU A 206 0.91 -12.27 29.66
C LEU A 206 2.35 -12.29 30.20
N ASN A 207 3.14 -13.29 29.79
CA ASN A 207 4.55 -13.39 30.18
C ASN A 207 5.41 -12.38 29.39
N SER A 208 5.14 -12.27 28.08
CA SER A 208 5.86 -11.39 27.16
C SER A 208 5.02 -11.05 25.92
N ILE A 209 5.41 -9.99 25.22
CA ILE A 209 4.88 -9.65 23.89
C ILE A 209 6.06 -9.46 22.91
N THR A 210 6.10 -10.25 21.85
CA THR A 210 6.97 -10.00 20.70
C THR A 210 6.14 -9.38 19.59
N VAL A 211 6.46 -8.14 19.19
CA VAL A 211 5.83 -7.48 18.03
C VAL A 211 6.72 -7.64 16.81
N MET A 212 6.20 -8.31 15.77
CA MET A 212 6.91 -8.45 14.49
C MET A 212 6.31 -7.51 13.45
N GLU A 213 7.12 -6.56 12.97
CA GLU A 213 6.74 -5.57 11.96
C GLU A 213 7.64 -5.69 10.74
N MET A 214 7.10 -5.38 9.57
CA MET A 214 7.94 -5.18 8.39
C MET A 214 8.68 -3.83 8.46
N GLU A 215 9.81 -3.70 7.77
CA GLU A 215 10.61 -2.47 7.64
C GLU A 215 9.86 -1.27 7.01
N VAL A 216 8.68 -1.54 6.44
CA VAL A 216 7.88 -0.55 5.71
C VAL A 216 7.04 0.31 6.67
N PRO A 217 6.78 1.58 6.34
CA PRO A 217 6.08 2.50 7.23
C PRO A 217 4.67 2.05 7.59
N CYS A 218 4.00 1.29 6.72
CA CYS A 218 2.65 0.80 6.98
C CYS A 218 2.55 -0.22 8.13
N CYS A 219 3.66 -0.85 8.54
CA CYS A 219 3.67 -1.79 9.68
C CYS A 219 4.16 -1.15 10.97
N SER A 220 4.87 -0.01 10.88
CA SER A 220 5.46 0.67 12.04
C SER A 220 4.45 1.20 13.06
N SER A 221 3.17 1.31 12.67
CA SER A 221 2.08 1.69 13.56
C SER A 221 1.65 0.57 14.51
N MET A 222 2.05 -0.69 14.30
CA MET A 222 1.64 -1.79 15.20
C MET A 222 2.14 -1.58 16.63
N SER A 223 3.39 -1.13 16.79
CA SER A 223 3.97 -0.79 18.09
C SER A 223 3.30 0.42 18.74
N VAL A 224 2.81 1.37 17.93
CA VAL A 224 2.06 2.54 18.43
C VAL A 224 0.69 2.10 18.96
N ILE A 225 0.00 1.24 18.21
CA ILE A 225 -1.27 0.63 18.62
C ILE A 225 -1.08 -0.17 19.92
N LEU A 226 -0.01 -0.96 20.01
CA LEU A 226 0.29 -1.72 21.22
C LEU A 226 0.59 -0.80 22.42
N ASN A 227 1.37 0.26 22.23
CA ASN A 227 1.66 1.22 23.31
C ASN A 227 0.37 1.84 23.86
N GLU A 228 -0.55 2.25 22.99
CA GLU A 228 -1.84 2.79 23.40
C GLU A 228 -2.70 1.75 24.12
N ALA A 229 -2.67 0.50 23.66
CA ALA A 229 -3.35 -0.61 24.33
C ALA A 229 -2.81 -0.89 25.73
N VAL A 230 -1.48 -0.85 25.91
CA VAL A 230 -0.82 -1.03 27.22
C VAL A 230 -1.20 0.08 28.20
N LYS A 231 -1.14 1.35 27.75
CA LYS A 231 -1.61 2.51 28.53
C LYS A 231 -3.05 2.34 28.99
N ARG A 232 -3.92 1.96 28.06
CA ARG A 232 -5.33 1.78 28.35
C ARG A 232 -5.63 0.60 29.28
N ALA A 233 -4.84 -0.48 29.17
CA ALA A 233 -4.94 -1.61 30.08
C ALA A 233 -4.40 -1.30 31.49
N GLY A 234 -3.56 -0.26 31.63
CA GLY A 234 -2.91 0.10 32.90
C GLY A 234 -2.00 -1.01 33.43
N LYS A 235 -1.48 -1.86 32.53
CA LYS A 235 -0.68 -3.04 32.88
C LYS A 235 0.48 -3.22 31.89
N GLY A 236 1.70 -3.10 32.40
CA GLY A 236 2.92 -3.33 31.63
C GLY A 236 3.17 -4.82 31.38
N VAL A 237 3.69 -5.12 30.21
CA VAL A 237 4.15 -6.47 29.81
C VAL A 237 5.52 -6.34 29.16
N PRO A 238 6.52 -7.18 29.50
CA PRO A 238 7.81 -7.18 28.82
C PRO A 238 7.62 -7.32 27.32
N THR A 239 8.07 -6.31 26.56
CA THR A 239 7.82 -6.24 25.12
C THR A 239 9.11 -6.05 24.34
N GLU A 240 9.22 -6.74 23.22
CA GLU A 240 10.27 -6.50 22.21
C GLU A 240 9.65 -6.30 20.83
N ARG A 241 10.35 -5.55 19.98
CA ARG A 241 10.01 -5.36 18.57
C ARG A 241 11.07 -5.98 17.68
N VAL A 242 10.63 -6.83 16.77
CA VAL A 242 11.43 -7.41 15.69
C VAL A 242 11.05 -6.74 14.38
N THR A 243 12.00 -6.07 13.73
CA THR A 243 11.82 -5.49 12.40
C THR A 243 12.31 -6.46 11.33
N VAL A 244 11.43 -6.83 10.40
CA VAL A 244 11.68 -7.78 9.31
C VAL A 244 11.76 -7.05 7.97
N SER A 245 12.82 -7.27 7.21
CA SER A 245 12.97 -6.73 5.86
C SER A 245 11.97 -7.34 4.88
N ARG A 246 11.73 -6.67 3.75
CA ARG A 246 10.90 -7.23 2.66
C ARG A 246 11.47 -8.53 2.06
N THR A 247 12.72 -8.87 2.32
CA THR A 247 13.37 -10.11 1.90
C THR A 247 13.40 -11.18 2.99
N GLY A 248 12.74 -10.97 4.13
CA GLY A 248 12.60 -11.96 5.19
C GLY A 248 13.74 -11.98 6.22
N ALA A 249 14.76 -11.15 6.06
CA ALA A 249 15.84 -11.02 7.05
C ALA A 249 15.39 -10.19 8.26
N VAL A 250 15.72 -10.63 9.47
CA VAL A 250 15.59 -9.81 10.69
C VAL A 250 16.63 -8.69 10.63
N LEU A 251 16.16 -7.44 10.68
CA LEU A 251 17.03 -6.27 10.66
C LEU A 251 17.48 -5.86 12.05
N ARG A 252 16.57 -5.93 13.03
CA ARG A 252 16.84 -5.57 14.43
C ARG A 252 15.79 -6.16 15.36
N THR A 253 16.21 -6.45 16.58
CA THR A 253 15.34 -6.73 17.72
C THR A 253 15.66 -5.71 18.81
N VAL A 254 14.65 -4.98 19.27
CA VAL A 254 14.81 -3.93 20.29
C VAL A 254 13.77 -4.10 21.39
N PRO A 255 14.14 -4.03 22.67
CA PRO A 255 13.16 -3.90 23.75
C PRO A 255 12.28 -2.66 23.54
N LEU A 256 11.01 -2.77 23.86
CA LEU A 256 10.08 -1.63 23.94
C LEU A 256 9.67 -1.43 25.38
N GLU A 257 9.90 -0.23 25.88
CA GLU A 257 9.35 0.24 27.15
C GLU A 257 8.11 1.07 26.84
N PHE A 258 7.01 0.76 27.51
CA PHE A 258 5.77 1.51 27.42
C PHE A 258 5.51 2.16 28.76
N ASP A 259 5.12 3.44 28.72
CA ASP A 259 4.60 4.11 29.90
C ASP A 259 3.24 3.50 30.23
N VAL A 260 3.07 3.02 31.46
CA VAL A 260 1.80 2.47 31.98
C VAL A 260 1.01 3.56 32.67
#